data_AF-A0A1I5H2B3-F1
#
_entry.id   AF-A0A1I5H2B3-F1
#
_cell.length_a   1.000
_cell.length_b   1.000
_cell.length_c   1.000
_cell.angle_alpha   90.00
_cell.angle_beta   90.00
_cell.angle_gamma   90.00
#
_symmetry.space_group_name_H-M   'P 1'
#
loop_
_entity.id
_entity.type
_entity.pdbx_description
1 polymer ?
#
loop_
_entity_poly.entity_id
_entity_poly.type
_entity_poly.pdbx_seq_one_letter_code
_entity_poly.pdbx_strand_id
1 'polypeptide(L)' 'MIHRNAPLTPTGRLRLARCVVDDGWDLRRAAERFQVAHTTAARWAGRYRHGGEAAMVDRSSRPHYSPRRTSP' A
#
# COMPACT_ATOMS: atom_id res chain seq x y z
N MET A 1 1.22 -18.22 6.52
CA MET A 1 1.70 -17.57 5.29
C MET A 1 0.63 -16.54 4.87
N ILE A 2 0.98 -15.27 4.69
CA ILE A 2 0.02 -14.23 4.27
C ILE A 2 -0.34 -14.50 2.80
N HIS A 3 -1.64 -14.59 2.50
CA HIS A 3 -2.11 -14.85 1.15
C HIS A 3 -1.71 -13.71 0.20
N ARG A 4 -1.27 -14.03 -1.03
CA ARG A 4 -0.82 -13.04 -2.03
C ARG A 4 -1.82 -11.90 -2.24
N ASN A 5 -3.12 -12.22 -2.20
CA ASN A 5 -4.19 -11.24 -2.41
C ASN A 5 -4.66 -10.54 -1.12
N ALA A 6 -3.97 -10.73 0.00
CA ALA A 6 -4.35 -10.05 1.24
C ALA A 6 -4.17 -8.53 1.08
N PRO A 7 -5.06 -7.70 1.66
CA PRO A 7 -5.11 -6.26 1.42
C PRO A 7 -3.81 -5.51 1.70
N LEU A 8 -3.00 -6.02 2.64
CA LEU A 8 -1.76 -5.40 3.09
C LEU A 8 -0.52 -5.92 2.37
N THR A 9 -0.63 -6.82 1.39
CA THR A 9 0.49 -7.17 0.50
C THR A 9 0.64 -6.13 -0.60
N PRO A 10 1.81 -6.02 -1.26
CA PRO A 10 1.98 -5.13 -2.41
C PRO A 10 0.92 -5.34 -3.49
N THR A 11 0.55 -6.60 -3.75
CA THR A 11 -0.50 -6.97 -4.72
C THR A 11 -1.89 -6.53 -4.26
N GLY A 12 -2.23 -6.70 -2.97
CA GLY A 12 -3.50 -6.23 -2.42
C GLY A 12 -3.63 -4.72 -2.48
N ARG A 13 -2.56 -3.99 -2.12
CA ARG A 13 -2.50 -2.52 -2.18
C ARG A 13 -2.62 -1.98 -3.60
N LEU A 14 -1.94 -2.63 -4.56
CA LEU A 14 -2.04 -2.28 -5.97
C LEU A 14 -3.47 -2.42 -6.48
N ARG A 15 -4.11 -3.57 -6.20
CA ARG A 15 -5.51 -3.80 -6.59
C ARG A 15 -6.45 -2.78 -5.98
N LEU A 16 -6.29 -2.47 -4.69
CA LEU A 16 -7.07 -1.44 -4.03
C LEU A 16 -6.89 -0.08 -4.73
N ALA A 17 -5.66 0.31 -5.01
CA ALA A 17 -5.36 1.60 -5.60
C ALA A 17 -5.90 1.73 -7.03
N ARG A 18 -5.81 0.67 -7.84
CA ARG A 18 -6.42 0.62 -9.18
C ARG A 18 -7.93 0.79 -9.13
N CYS A 19 -8.62 0.12 -8.19
CA CYS A 19 -10.07 0.31 -8.03
C CYS A 19 -10.44 1.77 -7.77
N VAL A 20 -9.66 2.50 -6.95
CA VAL A 20 -9.95 3.91 -6.64
C VAL A 20 -9.53 4.86 -7.76
N VAL A 21 -8.37 4.64 -8.38
CA VAL A 21 -7.74 5.60 -9.30
C VAL A 21 -8.13 5.33 -10.74
N ASP A 22 -8.12 4.07 -11.16
CA ASP A 22 -8.35 3.65 -12.55
C ASP A 22 -9.84 3.34 -12.77
N ASP A 23 -10.48 2.62 -11.83
CA ASP A 23 -11.90 2.26 -11.94
C ASP A 23 -12.85 3.31 -11.31
N GLY A 24 -12.30 4.36 -10.67
CA GLY A 24 -13.07 5.47 -10.11
C GLY A 24 -13.94 5.13 -8.89
N TRP A 25 -13.62 4.06 -8.16
CA TRP A 25 -14.41 3.67 -6.98
C TRP A 25 -14.26 4.68 -5.83
N ASP A 26 -15.37 4.88 -5.11
CA ASP A 26 -15.34 5.58 -3.83
C ASP A 26 -14.41 4.91 -2.82
N LEU A 27 -13.71 5.74 -2.03
CA LEU A 27 -12.78 5.27 -1.01
C LEU A 27 -13.43 4.34 0.01
N ARG A 28 -14.68 4.60 0.39
CA ARG A 28 -15.43 3.77 1.35
C ARG A 28 -15.74 2.39 0.78
N ARG A 29 -16.21 2.35 -0.47
CA ARG A 29 -16.49 1.10 -1.20
C ARG A 29 -15.23 0.26 -1.36
N ALA A 30 -14.12 0.88 -1.75
CA ALA A 30 -12.84 0.18 -1.85
C ALA A 30 -12.35 -0.31 -0.48
N ALA A 31 -12.46 0.52 0.56
CA ALA A 31 -12.06 0.15 1.92
C ALA A 31 -12.85 -1.05 2.46
N GLU A 32 -14.16 -1.08 2.23
CA GLU A 32 -15.02 -2.22 2.59
C GLU A 32 -14.63 -3.49 1.82
N ARG A 33 -14.44 -3.41 0.50
CA ARG A 33 -14.08 -4.57 -0.33
C ARG A 33 -12.75 -5.21 0.10
N PHE A 34 -11.81 -4.38 0.52
CA PHE A 34 -10.47 -4.79 0.92
C PHE A 34 -10.30 -4.87 2.44
N GLN A 35 -11.38 -4.73 3.24
CA GLN A 35 -11.34 -4.88 4.69
C GLN A 35 -10.25 -4.02 5.36
N VAL A 36 -10.14 -2.76 4.95
CA VAL A 36 -9.23 -1.76 5.53
C VAL A 36 -9.99 -0.50 5.92
N ALA A 37 -9.37 0.36 6.72
CA ALA A 37 -9.92 1.69 6.98
C ALA A 37 -9.91 2.57 5.71
N HIS A 38 -10.90 3.47 5.57
CA HIS A 38 -10.98 4.40 4.45
C HIS A 38 -9.74 5.32 4.32
N THR A 39 -9.12 5.70 5.44
CA THR A 39 -7.87 6.48 5.47
C THR A 39 -6.69 5.67 4.91
N THR A 40 -6.67 4.35 5.10
CA THR A 40 -5.68 3.45 4.50
C THR A 40 -5.90 3.36 2.99
N ALA A 41 -7.15 3.25 2.54
CA ALA A 41 -7.48 3.27 1.12
C ALA A 41 -7.04 4.59 0.45
N ALA A 42 -7.32 5.73 1.10
CA ALA A 42 -6.92 7.05 0.62
C ALA A 42 -5.40 7.18 0.48
N ARG A 43 -4.65 6.67 1.47
CA ARG A 43 -3.18 6.67 1.46
C ARG A 43 -2.61 5.88 0.28
N TRP A 44 -3.14 4.69 0.01
CA TRP A 44 -2.67 3.85 -1.09
C TRP A 44 -3.04 4.43 -2.46
N ALA A 45 -4.26 4.96 -2.61
CA ALA A 45 -4.65 5.69 -3.81
C ALA A 45 -3.74 6.90 -4.06
N GLY A 46 -3.43 7.68 -3.01
CA GLY A 46 -2.48 8.78 -3.09
C GLY A 46 -1.09 8.34 -3.55
N ARG A 47 -0.53 7.29 -2.93
CA ARG A 47 0.78 6.74 -3.34
C ARG A 47 0.81 6.28 -4.79
N TYR A 48 -0.25 5.61 -5.24
CA TYR A 48 -0.36 5.12 -6.62
C TYR A 48 -0.42 6.26 -7.64
N ARG A 49 -1.15 7.35 -7.34
CA ARG A 49 -1.15 8.55 -8.20
C ARG A 49 0.24 9.17 -8.40
N HIS A 50 1.11 9.08 -7.40
CA HIS A 50 2.43 9.72 -7.45
C HIS A 50 3.53 8.83 -8.00
N GLY A 51 3.48 7.52 -7.75
CA GLY A 51 4.58 6.61 -8.11
C GLY A 51 4.13 5.29 -8.74
N GLY A 52 2.87 5.21 -9.16
CA GLY A 52 2.31 4.05 -9.85
C GLY A 52 2.46 2.75 -9.07
N GLU A 53 2.67 1.66 -9.82
CA GLU A 53 2.83 0.32 -9.27
C GLU A 53 4.08 0.19 -8.37
N ALA A 54 5.18 0.87 -8.70
CA ALA A 54 6.41 0.86 -7.92
C ALA A 54 6.21 1.39 -6.48
N ALA A 55 5.25 2.29 -6.28
CA ALA A 55 4.95 2.85 -4.96
C ALA A 55 4.19 1.90 -4.00
N MET A 56 3.75 0.72 -4.48
CA MET A 56 2.98 -0.25 -3.69
C MET A 56 3.85 -1.24 -2.92
N VAL A 57 5.15 -1.30 -3.25
CA VAL A 57 6.15 -2.13 -2.55
C VAL A 57 6.53 -1.48 -1.22
N ASP A 58 6.77 -2.30 -0.19
CA ASP A 58 7.29 -1.80 1.08
C ASP A 58 8.68 -1.20 0.88
N ARG A 59 8.81 0.07 1.25
CA ARG A 59 10.13 0.68 1.43
C ARG A 59 10.75 0.09 2.69
N SER A 60 12.06 -0.13 2.66
CA SER A 60 12.77 -0.56 3.85
C SER A 60 12.49 0.39 5.01
N SER A 61 12.00 -0.14 6.12
CA SER A 61 11.83 0.62 7.37
C SER A 61 13.19 0.96 8.00
N ARG A 62 14.28 0.45 7.42
CA ARG A 62 15.64 0.67 7.94
C ARG A 62 16.01 2.14 7.76
N PRO A 63 16.43 2.82 8.83
CA PRO A 63 16.94 4.17 8.70
C PRO A 63 18.17 4.17 7.78
N HIS A 64 18.27 5.20 6.93
CA HIS A 64 19.42 5.38 6.03
C HIS A 64 20.75 5.48 6.79
N TYR A 65 20.70 5.95 8.03
CA TYR A 65 21.84 6.07 8.90
C TYR A 65 21.52 5.48 10.27
N SER A 66 22.35 4.54 10.72
CA SER A 66 22.31 3.98 12.07
C SER A 66 23.68 4.17 12.72
N PRO A 67 23.88 5.23 13.53
CA PRO A 67 25.17 5.55 14.12
C PRO A 67 25.71 4.50 15.10
N ARG A 68 24.84 3.60 15.59
CA ARG A 68 25.19 2.50 16.51
C ARG A 68 25.10 1.12 15.84
N ARG A 69 25.36 1.05 14.53
CA ARG A 69 25.32 -0.22 13.80
C ARG A 69 26.42 -1.15 14.33
N THR A 70 26.04 -2.20 15.04
CA THR A 70 26.95 -3.25 15.50
C THR A 70 27.41 -4.10 14.32
N SER A 71 28.65 -4.61 14.39
CA SER A 71 29.20 -5.53 13.39
C SER A 71 28.36 -6.83 13.34
N PRO A 72 28.26 -7.50 12.17
CA PRO A 72 27.55 -8.78 12.05
C PRO A 72 28.09 -9.86 12.98
#